data_AF-A0A7S1J658-F1
#
_entry.id   AF-A0A7S1J658-F1
#
_cell.length_a   1.000
_cell.length_b   1.000
_cell.length_c   1.000
_cell.angle_alpha   90.00
_cell.angle_beta   90.00
_cell.angle_gamma   90.00
#
_symmetry.space_group_name_H-M   'P 1'
#
loop_
_entity.id
_entity.type
_entity.pdbx_description
1 polymer ?
#
loop_
_entity_poly.entity_id
_entity_poly.type
_entity_poly.pdbx_seq_one_letter_code
_entity_poly.pdbx_strand_id
1 'polypeptide(L)'
;MQNFVKGAQANPTAVLQIASKDAVLVVHIGACGGIPTRVAELLNDQQVLKVGSGVARDLQELCEQHPQLHPHPWYVDFAAIGPFLGYKVCGLKTMSRLFGLEVPNSQRIATSDWAKSPLSESQLGYAACDAVLGLWLLGELWSRHADGAPILDWASMFANTPGVRQLLQLPDSHWPPSMQESVQAQKVEEAERARKAQERKEQKRVQDAERKRAAAAVPSERIGIFNLPFTTTAAELEDLVVTQAGKLDVEMTYRPNGDFRGCAYVVFDTVENATRAIDALQGLAVGTQAIDVRFATKPEPGGPKQPKQGSNRAISPARVPG
;
A
#
# COMPACT_ATOMS: atom_id res chain seq x y z
N MET A 1 -4.98 -15.71 -13.61
CA MET A 1 -4.13 -15.70 -12.39
C MET A 1 -3.68 -14.26 -12.14
N GLN A 2 -4.04 -13.56 -11.07
CA GLN A 2 -3.50 -12.19 -10.84
C GLN A 2 -1.97 -12.27 -10.65
N ASN A 3 -1.22 -11.49 -11.42
CA ASN A 3 0.23 -11.41 -11.26
C ASN A 3 0.55 -10.54 -10.05
N PHE A 4 0.88 -11.17 -8.92
CA PHE A 4 1.38 -10.48 -7.72
C PHE A 4 2.88 -10.14 -7.80
N VAL A 5 3.48 -10.24 -9.00
CA VAL A 5 4.87 -9.83 -9.24
C VAL A 5 4.91 -8.31 -9.35
N LYS A 6 5.61 -7.67 -8.41
CA LYS A 6 5.79 -6.22 -8.39
C LYS A 6 6.46 -5.76 -9.69
N GLY A 7 5.71 -5.05 -10.55
CA GLY A 7 6.17 -4.54 -11.85
C GLY A 7 5.72 -5.35 -13.07
N ALA A 8 5.02 -6.48 -12.89
CA ALA A 8 4.34 -7.14 -14.01
C ALA A 8 3.06 -6.40 -14.37
N GLN A 9 2.70 -6.39 -15.66
CA GLN A 9 1.44 -5.85 -16.12
C GLN A 9 0.29 -6.62 -15.46
N ALA A 10 -0.65 -5.89 -14.84
CA ALA A 10 -1.83 -6.48 -14.24
C ALA A 10 -2.63 -7.20 -15.33
N ASN A 11 -3.14 -8.39 -15.01
CA ASN A 11 -3.99 -9.10 -15.94
C ASN A 11 -5.31 -8.33 -16.08
N PRO A 12 -5.87 -8.24 -17.30
CA PRO A 12 -7.12 -7.53 -17.53
C PRO A 12 -8.24 -8.18 -16.72
N THR A 13 -9.24 -7.36 -16.36
CA THR A 13 -10.43 -7.82 -15.67
C THR A 13 -11.15 -8.84 -16.55
N ALA A 14 -11.44 -10.02 -16.00
CA ALA A 14 -12.04 -11.12 -16.75
C ALA A 14 -13.56 -11.21 -16.59
N VAL A 15 -14.05 -10.92 -15.38
CA VAL A 15 -15.46 -11.07 -15.00
C VAL A 15 -15.93 -9.83 -14.25
N LEU A 16 -17.13 -9.37 -14.58
CA LEU A 16 -17.86 -8.33 -13.89
C LEU A 16 -19.14 -8.93 -13.32
N GLN A 17 -19.43 -8.66 -12.05
CA GLN A 17 -20.66 -9.09 -11.40
C GLN A 17 -21.46 -7.86 -10.92
N ILE A 18 -22.77 -7.87 -11.19
CA ILE A 18 -23.69 -6.79 -10.84
C ILE A 18 -24.95 -7.44 -10.25
N ALA A 19 -25.46 -6.90 -9.14
CA ALA A 19 -26.73 -7.31 -8.56
C ALA A 19 -27.68 -6.14 -8.45
N SER A 20 -28.96 -6.41 -8.69
CA SER A 20 -30.09 -5.58 -8.31
C SER A 20 -30.94 -6.33 -7.28
N LYS A 21 -32.07 -5.75 -6.88
CA LYS A 21 -33.03 -6.41 -5.99
C LYS A 21 -33.66 -7.67 -6.63
N ASP A 22 -33.74 -7.73 -7.96
CA ASP A 22 -34.49 -8.76 -8.69
C ASP A 22 -33.60 -9.73 -9.47
N ALA A 23 -32.33 -9.37 -9.73
CA ALA A 23 -31.47 -10.13 -10.62
C ALA A 23 -29.99 -9.99 -10.29
N VAL A 24 -29.22 -10.99 -10.72
CA VAL A 24 -27.75 -10.98 -10.70
C VAL A 24 -27.24 -11.25 -12.09
N LEU A 25 -26.34 -10.40 -12.56
CA LEU A 25 -25.66 -10.53 -13.83
C LEU A 25 -24.19 -10.84 -13.59
N VAL A 26 -23.70 -11.95 -14.16
CA VAL A 26 -22.28 -12.30 -14.20
C VAL A 26 -21.84 -12.24 -15.66
N VAL A 27 -21.01 -11.25 -15.99
CA VAL A 27 -20.54 -10.99 -17.36
C VAL A 27 -19.08 -11.41 -17.47
N HIS A 28 -18.81 -12.40 -18.32
CA HIS A 28 -17.43 -12.77 -18.68
C HIS A 28 -16.90 -11.78 -19.73
N ILE A 29 -16.48 -10.59 -19.29
CA ILE A 29 -16.04 -9.51 -20.17
C ILE A 29 -14.82 -9.90 -21.02
N GLY A 30 -13.96 -10.80 -20.53
CA GLY A 30 -12.85 -11.35 -21.30
C GLY A 30 -13.34 -12.18 -22.49
N ALA A 31 -14.35 -13.03 -22.28
CA ALA A 31 -14.96 -13.82 -23.35
C ALA A 31 -15.82 -12.98 -24.31
N CYS A 32 -16.36 -11.84 -23.84
CA CYS A 32 -17.09 -10.89 -24.69
C CYS A 32 -16.17 -10.01 -25.56
N GLY A 33 -14.84 -10.06 -25.36
CA GLY A 33 -13.89 -9.15 -26.02
C GLY A 33 -13.97 -7.71 -25.53
N GLY A 34 -14.56 -7.47 -24.35
CA GLY A 34 -14.80 -6.14 -23.78
C GLY A 34 -16.11 -6.05 -23.01
N ILE A 35 -16.42 -4.86 -22.50
CA ILE A 35 -17.68 -4.60 -21.80
C ILE A 35 -18.81 -4.44 -22.84
N PRO A 36 -19.90 -5.24 -22.76
CA PRO A 36 -21.05 -5.06 -23.63
C PRO A 36 -21.68 -3.67 -23.50
N THR A 37 -22.20 -3.10 -24.59
CA THR A 37 -22.72 -1.72 -24.63
C THR A 37 -23.74 -1.41 -23.54
N ARG A 38 -24.73 -2.30 -23.32
CA ARG A 38 -25.75 -2.11 -22.27
C ARG A 38 -25.19 -2.11 -20.86
N VAL A 39 -24.10 -2.86 -20.63
CA VAL A 39 -23.40 -2.88 -19.33
C VAL A 39 -22.63 -1.57 -19.16
N ALA A 40 -21.96 -1.09 -20.20
CA ALA A 40 -21.28 0.21 -20.17
C ALA A 40 -22.26 1.38 -19.94
N GLU A 41 -23.42 1.38 -20.59
CA GLU A 41 -24.50 2.34 -20.34
C GLU A 41 -24.91 2.37 -18.86
N LEU A 42 -25.15 1.20 -18.26
CA LEU A 42 -25.50 1.07 -16.83
C LEU A 42 -24.38 1.58 -15.90
N LEU A 43 -23.12 1.25 -16.20
CA LEU A 43 -21.98 1.71 -15.40
C LEU A 43 -21.78 3.23 -15.50
N ASN A 44 -22.04 3.81 -16.68
CA ASN A 44 -21.93 5.25 -16.94
C ASN A 44 -23.08 6.07 -16.37
N ASP A 45 -24.23 5.44 -16.12
CA ASP A 45 -25.40 6.13 -15.58
C ASP A 45 -25.12 6.69 -14.17
N GLN A 46 -25.09 8.02 -14.06
CA GLN A 46 -24.86 8.74 -12.80
C GLN A 46 -26.09 8.77 -11.90
N GLN A 47 -27.25 8.28 -12.36
CA GLN A 47 -28.43 8.05 -11.52
C GLN A 47 -28.42 6.66 -10.88
N VAL A 48 -27.52 5.79 -11.31
CA VAL A 48 -27.33 4.45 -10.72
C VAL A 48 -26.13 4.50 -9.80
N LEU A 49 -26.38 4.40 -8.50
CA LEU A 49 -25.32 4.32 -7.49
C LEU A 49 -24.68 2.93 -7.51
N LYS A 50 -23.37 2.87 -7.75
CA LYS A 50 -22.60 1.62 -7.72
C LYS A 50 -22.12 1.37 -6.29
N VAL A 51 -22.48 0.24 -5.69
CA VAL A 51 -22.07 -0.07 -4.31
C VAL A 51 -21.25 -1.35 -4.26
N GLY A 52 -20.24 -1.39 -3.38
CA GLY A 52 -19.41 -2.58 -3.23
C GLY A 52 -18.28 -2.38 -2.22
N SER A 53 -17.48 -3.42 -2.01
CA SER A 53 -16.32 -3.40 -1.12
C SER A 53 -15.05 -3.37 -1.95
N GLY A 54 -14.32 -2.26 -1.94
CA GLY A 54 -13.17 -2.01 -2.83
C GLY A 54 -13.55 -1.49 -4.21
N VAL A 55 -14.83 -1.11 -4.41
CA VAL A 55 -15.38 -0.73 -5.71
C VAL A 55 -14.69 0.49 -6.31
N ALA A 56 -14.11 1.38 -5.50
CA ALA A 56 -13.39 2.54 -5.99
C ALA A 56 -12.20 2.14 -6.87
N ARG A 57 -11.43 1.13 -6.42
CA ARG A 57 -10.30 0.60 -7.16
C ARG A 57 -10.77 -0.20 -8.37
N ASP A 58 -11.75 -1.07 -8.19
CA ASP A 58 -12.25 -1.92 -9.27
C ASP A 58 -12.78 -1.06 -10.43
N LEU A 59 -13.52 0.00 -10.14
CA LEU A 59 -14.02 0.94 -11.14
C LEU A 59 -12.90 1.75 -11.79
N GLN A 60 -11.89 2.18 -11.02
CA GLN A 60 -10.73 2.87 -11.59
C GLN A 60 -10.00 1.96 -12.61
N GLU A 61 -9.69 0.73 -12.22
CA GLU A 61 -9.02 -0.25 -13.09
C GLU A 61 -9.89 -0.57 -14.32
N LEU A 62 -11.21 -0.67 -14.15
CA LEU A 62 -12.15 -0.90 -15.25
C LEU A 62 -12.17 0.28 -16.23
N CYS A 63 -12.15 1.52 -15.76
CA CYS A 63 -12.12 2.72 -16.61
C CYS A 63 -10.78 2.85 -17.36
N GLU A 64 -9.67 2.52 -16.71
CA GLU A 64 -8.33 2.48 -17.34
C GLU A 64 -8.26 1.44 -18.47
N GLN A 65 -8.94 0.30 -18.30
CA GLN A 65 -8.96 -0.78 -19.29
C GLN A 65 -10.01 -0.58 -20.40
N HIS A 66 -11.07 0.19 -20.13
CA HIS A 66 -12.21 0.37 -21.04
C HIS A 66 -12.56 1.85 -21.21
N PRO A 67 -11.97 2.54 -22.21
CA PRO A 67 -12.13 3.98 -22.43
C PRO A 67 -13.57 4.47 -22.69
N GLN A 68 -14.49 3.55 -23.00
CA GLN A 68 -15.93 3.84 -23.13
C GLN A 68 -16.64 4.09 -21.80
N LEU A 69 -15.98 3.85 -20.66
CA LEU A 69 -16.52 4.11 -19.34
C LEU A 69 -16.21 5.54 -18.88
N HIS A 70 -17.12 6.09 -18.09
CA HIS A 70 -16.98 7.40 -17.48
C HIS A 70 -15.89 7.37 -16.39
N PRO A 71 -14.90 8.28 -16.40
CA PRO A 71 -13.76 8.23 -15.48
C PRO A 71 -14.13 8.54 -14.01
N HIS A 72 -15.33 9.07 -13.79
CA HIS A 72 -15.85 9.40 -12.46
C HIS A 72 -17.21 8.74 -12.24
N PRO A 73 -17.26 7.42 -12.01
CA PRO A 73 -18.52 6.73 -11.74
C PRO A 73 -19.07 7.15 -10.38
N TRP A 74 -20.39 7.23 -10.25
CA TRP A 74 -21.05 7.45 -8.96
C TRP A 74 -21.04 6.17 -8.12
N TYR A 75 -20.27 6.12 -7.03
CA TYR A 75 -20.08 4.90 -6.25
C TYR A 75 -20.04 5.14 -4.74
N VAL A 76 -20.29 4.07 -3.99
CA VAL A 76 -20.11 3.96 -2.55
C VAL A 76 -19.24 2.73 -2.23
N ASP A 77 -18.17 2.94 -1.45
CA ASP A 77 -17.22 1.91 -1.10
C ASP A 77 -17.30 1.50 0.38
N PHE A 78 -17.70 0.26 0.66
CA PHE A 78 -17.78 -0.28 2.02
C PHE A 78 -16.42 -0.37 2.71
N ALA A 79 -15.32 -0.43 1.94
CA ALA A 79 -13.98 -0.38 2.50
C ALA A 79 -13.69 0.97 3.18
N ALA A 80 -14.42 2.03 2.78
CA ALA A 80 -14.39 3.34 3.42
C ALA A 80 -15.46 3.46 4.52
N ILE A 81 -16.72 3.11 4.20
CA ILE A 81 -17.86 3.30 5.13
C ILE A 81 -17.72 2.46 6.39
N GLY A 82 -17.33 1.18 6.29
CA GLY A 82 -17.25 0.29 7.44
C GLY A 82 -16.39 0.87 8.58
N PRO A 83 -15.10 1.15 8.33
CA PRO A 83 -14.25 1.78 9.33
C PRO A 83 -14.71 3.16 9.78
N PHE A 84 -15.29 3.96 8.88
CA PHE A 84 -15.83 5.28 9.23
C PHE A 84 -16.98 5.18 10.24
N LEU A 85 -17.84 4.17 10.13
CA LEU A 85 -18.90 3.88 11.10
C LEU A 85 -18.38 3.14 12.36
N GLY A 86 -17.06 3.09 12.57
CA GLY A 86 -16.45 2.47 13.75
C GLY A 86 -16.26 0.95 13.67
N TYR A 87 -16.56 0.31 12.54
CA TYR A 87 -16.33 -1.13 12.40
C TYR A 87 -14.85 -1.44 12.21
N LYS A 88 -14.34 -2.41 12.98
CA LYS A 88 -12.92 -2.84 12.90
C LYS A 88 -12.62 -3.72 11.68
N VAL A 89 -13.64 -4.06 10.90
CA VAL A 89 -13.56 -4.90 9.70
C VAL A 89 -14.27 -4.18 8.56
N CYS A 90 -13.75 -4.34 7.34
CA CYS A 90 -14.22 -3.59 6.17
C CYS A 90 -14.41 -4.43 4.89
N GLY A 91 -14.18 -5.74 4.98
CA GLY A 91 -14.36 -6.66 3.85
C GLY A 91 -15.78 -7.20 3.80
N LEU A 92 -16.34 -7.29 2.59
CA LEU A 92 -17.72 -7.72 2.33
C LEU A 92 -18.15 -8.93 3.18
N LYS A 93 -17.49 -10.08 3.00
CA LYS A 93 -17.85 -11.33 3.72
C LYS A 93 -17.64 -11.24 5.22
N THR A 94 -16.62 -10.51 5.67
CA THR A 94 -16.31 -10.37 7.10
C THR A 94 -17.35 -9.50 7.79
N MET A 95 -17.79 -8.42 7.15
CA MET A 95 -18.88 -7.58 7.65
C MET A 95 -20.21 -8.33 7.62
N SER A 96 -20.50 -9.09 6.56
CA SER A 96 -21.71 -9.91 6.53
C SER A 96 -21.78 -10.92 7.67
N ARG A 97 -20.67 -11.59 7.99
CA ARG A 97 -20.59 -12.49 9.16
C ARG A 97 -20.71 -11.75 10.48
N LEU A 98 -20.16 -10.54 10.60
CA LEU A 98 -20.31 -9.70 11.79
C LEU A 98 -21.78 -9.41 12.07
N PHE A 99 -22.60 -9.28 11.04
CA PHE A 99 -24.05 -9.08 11.12
C PHE A 99 -24.85 -10.38 11.14
N GLY A 100 -24.20 -11.53 11.36
CA GLY A 100 -24.86 -12.82 11.58
C GLY A 100 -25.24 -13.57 10.31
N LEU A 101 -24.86 -13.09 9.12
CA LEU A 101 -25.10 -13.83 7.88
C LEU A 101 -24.05 -14.93 7.69
N GLU A 102 -24.50 -16.16 7.49
CA GLU A 102 -23.63 -17.25 7.05
C GLU A 102 -23.25 -17.05 5.60
N VAL A 103 -21.97 -16.75 5.37
CA VAL A 103 -21.43 -16.51 4.03
C VAL A 103 -20.49 -17.64 3.62
N PRO A 104 -20.79 -18.37 2.53
CA PRO A 104 -19.89 -19.34 1.94
C PRO A 104 -18.51 -18.73 1.67
N ASN A 105 -17.45 -19.41 2.13
CA ASN A 105 -16.09 -19.00 1.87
C ASN A 105 -15.38 -20.08 1.06
N SER A 106 -14.81 -19.69 -0.08
CA SER A 106 -13.98 -20.59 -0.87
C SER A 106 -12.85 -19.81 -1.50
N GLN A 107 -11.71 -19.79 -0.80
CA GLN A 107 -10.48 -19.19 -1.33
C GLN A 107 -10.08 -19.85 -2.65
N ARG A 108 -10.31 -21.17 -2.79
CA ARG A 108 -10.06 -21.94 -4.01
C ARG A 108 -10.83 -21.38 -5.21
N ILE A 109 -12.10 -21.01 -5.04
CA ILE A 109 -12.89 -20.41 -6.12
C ILE A 109 -12.47 -18.96 -6.33
N ALA A 110 -12.30 -18.19 -5.25
CA ALA A 110 -11.89 -16.78 -5.32
C ALA A 110 -10.60 -16.58 -6.13
N THR A 111 -9.62 -17.49 -5.99
CA THR A 111 -8.34 -17.45 -6.71
C THR A 111 -8.28 -18.39 -7.92
N SER A 112 -9.42 -18.89 -8.41
CA SER A 112 -9.47 -19.75 -9.59
C SER A 112 -9.15 -18.97 -10.88
N ASP A 113 -9.04 -19.67 -12.01
CA ASP A 113 -8.83 -19.02 -13.29
C ASP A 113 -10.15 -18.47 -13.85
N TRP A 114 -10.42 -17.20 -13.55
CA TRP A 114 -11.60 -16.48 -14.02
C TRP A 114 -11.54 -16.06 -15.49
N ALA A 115 -10.37 -16.13 -16.13
CA ALA A 115 -10.24 -15.85 -17.57
C ALA A 115 -10.73 -17.03 -18.43
N LYS A 116 -10.77 -18.24 -17.87
CA LYS A 116 -11.24 -19.44 -18.57
C LYS A 116 -12.72 -19.32 -18.91
N SER A 117 -13.06 -19.64 -20.16
CA SER A 117 -14.44 -19.73 -20.65
C SER A 117 -14.77 -21.18 -21.05
N PRO A 118 -15.98 -21.69 -20.75
CA PRO A 118 -17.02 -21.06 -19.93
C PRO A 118 -16.65 -21.05 -18.43
N LEU A 119 -17.31 -20.18 -17.65
CA LEU A 119 -17.24 -20.26 -16.18
C LEU A 119 -17.91 -21.54 -15.68
N SER A 120 -17.33 -22.16 -14.66
CA SER A 120 -17.97 -23.29 -13.97
C SER A 120 -19.18 -22.84 -13.14
N GLU A 121 -20.10 -23.76 -12.83
CA GLU A 121 -21.25 -23.47 -11.94
C GLU A 121 -20.81 -22.93 -10.58
N SER A 122 -19.70 -23.45 -10.02
CA SER A 122 -19.15 -22.96 -8.76
C SER A 122 -18.61 -21.52 -8.86
N GLN A 123 -18.00 -21.15 -9.99
CA GLN A 123 -17.57 -19.76 -10.25
C GLN A 123 -18.77 -18.84 -10.41
N LEU A 124 -19.80 -19.26 -11.16
CA LEU A 124 -21.05 -18.51 -11.33
C LEU A 124 -21.74 -18.27 -9.98
N GLY A 125 -21.93 -19.32 -9.18
CA GLY A 125 -22.55 -19.21 -7.85
C GLY A 125 -21.75 -18.32 -6.89
N TYR A 126 -20.41 -18.40 -6.92
CA TYR A 126 -19.56 -17.54 -6.11
C TYR A 126 -19.65 -16.07 -6.53
N ALA A 127 -19.52 -15.78 -7.84
CA ALA A 127 -19.59 -14.41 -8.35
C ALA A 127 -20.97 -13.78 -8.09
N ALA A 128 -22.04 -14.58 -8.25
CA ALA A 128 -23.39 -14.11 -7.97
C ALA A 128 -23.59 -13.81 -6.47
N CYS A 129 -23.08 -14.68 -5.59
CA CYS A 129 -23.13 -14.47 -4.15
C CYS A 129 -22.41 -13.18 -3.74
N ASP A 130 -21.19 -12.94 -4.25
CA ASP A 130 -20.43 -11.73 -3.93
C ASP A 130 -21.15 -10.45 -4.39
N ALA A 131 -21.85 -10.45 -5.53
CA ALA A 131 -22.64 -9.31 -5.97
C ALA A 131 -23.86 -9.04 -5.05
N VAL A 132 -24.62 -10.08 -4.69
CA VAL A 132 -25.80 -9.95 -3.82
C VAL A 132 -25.42 -9.50 -2.41
N LEU A 133 -24.30 -10.00 -1.89
CA LEU A 133 -23.79 -9.59 -0.58
C LEU A 133 -23.54 -8.09 -0.50
N GLY A 134 -23.12 -7.46 -1.62
CA GLY A 134 -22.92 -6.01 -1.68
C GLY A 134 -24.22 -5.23 -1.44
N LEU A 135 -25.29 -5.63 -2.12
CA LEU A 135 -26.61 -5.01 -1.94
C LEU A 135 -27.19 -5.27 -0.54
N TRP A 136 -27.05 -6.50 -0.05
CA TRP A 136 -27.49 -6.86 1.29
C TRP A 136 -26.74 -6.06 2.38
N LEU A 137 -25.42 -5.90 2.25
CA LEU A 137 -24.62 -5.17 3.22
C LEU A 137 -24.97 -3.68 3.24
N LEU A 138 -25.29 -3.08 2.10
CA LEU A 138 -25.81 -1.71 2.05
C LEU A 138 -27.10 -1.58 2.88
N GLY A 139 -28.05 -2.50 2.70
CA GLY A 139 -29.29 -2.51 3.44
C GLY A 139 -29.10 -2.65 4.95
N GLU A 140 -28.15 -3.50 5.36
CA GLU A 140 -27.85 -3.72 6.77
C GLU A 140 -27.18 -2.50 7.43
N LEU A 141 -26.25 -1.85 6.73
CA LEU A 141 -25.64 -0.61 7.21
C LEU A 141 -26.67 0.52 7.27
N TRP A 142 -27.50 0.65 6.24
CA TRP A 142 -28.59 1.63 6.19
C TRP A 142 -29.57 1.47 7.36
N SER A 143 -30.07 0.24 7.59
CA SER A 143 -31.02 -0.07 8.67
C SER A 143 -30.51 0.34 10.05
N ARG A 144 -29.19 0.26 10.26
CA ARG A 144 -28.54 0.57 11.54
C ARG A 144 -28.15 2.03 11.74
N HIS A 145 -27.92 2.78 10.65
CA HIS A 145 -27.23 4.08 10.70
C HIS A 145 -27.94 5.23 9.99
N ALA A 146 -29.04 4.96 9.28
CA ALA A 146 -29.69 5.98 8.47
C ALA A 146 -30.70 6.86 9.22
N ASP A 147 -31.08 6.49 10.44
CA ASP A 147 -32.02 7.24 11.28
C ASP A 147 -33.31 7.64 10.54
N GLY A 148 -33.83 6.74 9.70
CA GLY A 148 -35.04 6.94 8.91
C GLY A 148 -34.85 7.68 7.57
N ALA A 149 -33.63 8.10 7.23
CA ALA A 149 -33.35 8.68 5.91
C ALA A 149 -33.55 7.65 4.79
N PRO A 150 -34.02 8.07 3.59
CA PRO A 150 -34.06 7.19 2.42
C PRO A 150 -32.68 6.60 2.11
N ILE A 151 -32.64 5.33 1.68
CA ILE A 151 -31.38 4.60 1.47
C ILE A 151 -30.44 5.28 0.48
N LEU A 152 -31.00 5.87 -0.58
CA LEU A 152 -30.21 6.56 -1.58
C LEU A 152 -29.62 7.86 -1.01
N ASP A 153 -30.40 8.64 -0.27
CA ASP A 153 -29.93 9.89 0.35
C ASP A 153 -28.81 9.58 1.35
N TRP A 154 -29.02 8.59 2.21
CA TRP A 154 -28.02 8.16 3.18
C TRP A 154 -26.75 7.63 2.52
N ALA A 155 -26.87 6.76 1.51
CA ALA A 155 -25.71 6.21 0.82
C ALA A 155 -24.94 7.30 0.05
N SER A 156 -25.65 8.26 -0.55
CA SER A 156 -25.05 9.34 -1.34
C SER A 156 -24.14 10.26 -0.52
N MET A 157 -24.33 10.32 0.80
CA MET A 157 -23.41 11.05 1.70
C MET A 157 -21.99 10.48 1.69
N PHE A 158 -21.81 9.22 1.28
CA PHE A 158 -20.50 8.56 1.18
C PHE A 158 -20.02 8.43 -0.28
N ALA A 159 -20.73 9.07 -1.22
CA ALA A 159 -20.45 8.89 -2.63
C ALA A 159 -19.06 9.42 -3.00
N ASN A 160 -18.37 8.70 -3.89
CA ASN A 160 -17.09 9.09 -4.47
C ASN A 160 -15.95 9.30 -3.45
N THR A 161 -16.10 8.80 -2.22
CA THR A 161 -15.04 8.81 -1.21
C THR A 161 -14.39 7.43 -1.09
N PRO A 162 -13.15 7.24 -1.58
CA PRO A 162 -12.50 5.92 -1.60
C PRO A 162 -11.95 5.48 -0.24
N GLY A 163 -12.02 6.32 0.78
CA GLY A 163 -11.43 6.02 2.08
C GLY A 163 -11.89 6.94 3.21
N VAL A 164 -11.63 6.47 4.42
CA VAL A 164 -11.98 7.18 5.68
C VAL A 164 -11.39 8.58 5.72
N ARG A 165 -10.16 8.77 5.24
CA ARG A 165 -9.51 10.09 5.26
C ARG A 165 -10.26 11.13 4.44
N GLN A 166 -10.74 10.74 3.26
CA GLN A 166 -11.54 11.60 2.39
C GLN A 166 -12.89 11.91 3.04
N LEU A 167 -13.53 10.91 3.67
CA LEU A 167 -14.76 11.10 4.43
C LEU A 167 -14.58 12.11 5.58
N LEU A 168 -13.49 12.00 6.34
CA LEU A 168 -13.18 12.90 7.46
C LEU A 168 -12.78 14.33 7.02
N GLN A 169 -12.47 14.55 5.73
CA GLN A 169 -12.19 15.87 5.18
C GLN A 169 -13.44 16.63 4.76
N LEU A 170 -14.60 15.97 4.68
CA LEU A 170 -15.88 16.62 4.40
C LEU A 170 -16.26 17.58 5.54
N PRO A 171 -16.93 18.70 5.23
CA PRO A 171 -17.35 19.67 6.24
C PRO A 171 -18.37 19.05 7.20
N ASP A 172 -18.43 19.51 8.44
CA ASP A 172 -19.35 18.94 9.44
C ASP A 172 -20.83 19.09 9.03
N SER A 173 -21.15 20.14 8.26
CA SER A 173 -22.47 20.37 7.67
C SER A 173 -22.88 19.35 6.61
N HIS A 174 -21.93 18.55 6.10
CA HIS A 174 -22.22 17.42 5.20
C HIS A 174 -22.98 16.31 5.92
N TRP A 175 -22.74 16.16 7.22
CA TRP A 175 -23.28 15.07 8.03
C TRP A 175 -24.56 15.51 8.75
N PRO A 176 -25.58 14.64 8.80
CA PRO A 176 -26.77 14.89 9.62
C PRO A 176 -26.36 14.96 11.10
N PRO A 177 -27.13 15.67 11.94
CA PRO A 177 -26.81 15.84 13.36
C PRO A 177 -26.52 14.52 14.09
N SER A 178 -27.22 13.43 13.73
CA SER A 178 -27.03 12.11 14.34
C SER A 178 -25.65 11.49 14.08
N MET A 179 -24.95 11.90 13.03
CA MET A 179 -23.62 11.39 12.71
C MET A 179 -22.49 12.30 13.19
N GLN A 180 -22.73 13.59 13.42
CA GLN A 180 -21.68 14.58 13.68
C GLN A 180 -20.77 14.23 14.86
N GLU A 181 -21.34 13.73 15.97
CA GLU A 181 -20.56 13.30 17.13
C GLU A 181 -19.64 12.11 16.80
N SER A 182 -20.17 11.12 16.06
CA SER A 182 -19.39 9.97 15.60
C SER A 182 -18.27 10.39 14.65
N VAL A 183 -18.54 11.32 13.73
CA VAL A 183 -17.52 11.87 12.82
C VAL A 183 -16.41 12.57 13.60
N GLN A 184 -16.76 13.38 14.59
CA GLN A 184 -15.78 14.08 15.42
C GLN A 184 -14.91 13.10 16.22
N ALA A 185 -15.51 12.03 16.77
CA ALA A 185 -14.78 10.97 17.43
C ALA A 185 -13.79 10.27 16.48
N GLN A 186 -14.21 9.98 15.24
CA GLN A 186 -13.33 9.41 14.20
C GLN A 186 -12.18 10.34 13.81
N LYS A 187 -12.42 11.66 13.71
CA LYS A 187 -11.37 12.66 13.45
C LYS A 187 -10.30 12.64 14.55
N VAL A 188 -10.72 12.56 15.81
CA VAL A 188 -9.79 12.46 16.96
C VAL A 188 -9.01 11.15 16.93
N GLU A 189 -9.66 10.02 16.67
CA GLU A 189 -8.99 8.72 16.61
C GLU A 189 -7.95 8.65 15.47
N GLU A 190 -8.30 9.12 14.27
CA GLU A 190 -7.37 9.15 13.13
C GLU A 190 -6.19 10.10 13.38
N ALA A 191 -6.40 11.25 14.04
CA ALA A 191 -5.33 12.16 14.44
C ALA A 191 -4.37 11.51 15.45
N GLU A 192 -4.90 10.79 16.45
CA GLU A 192 -4.08 10.07 17.43
C GLU A 192 -3.28 8.94 16.77
N ARG A 193 -3.91 8.17 15.87
CA ARG A 193 -3.23 7.13 15.07
C ARG A 193 -2.12 7.72 14.21
N ALA A 194 -2.36 8.86 13.56
CA ALA A 194 -1.36 9.56 12.77
C ALA A 194 -0.17 10.02 13.63
N ARG A 195 -0.43 10.58 14.82
CA ARG A 195 0.61 10.98 15.78
C ARG A 195 1.47 9.79 16.22
N LYS A 196 0.85 8.69 16.66
CA LYS A 196 1.55 7.46 17.05
C LYS A 196 2.36 6.86 15.90
N ALA A 197 1.86 6.92 14.67
CA ALA A 197 2.59 6.45 13.50
C ALA A 197 3.82 7.31 13.20
N GLN A 198 3.74 8.63 13.40
CA GLN A 198 4.87 9.55 13.26
C GLN A 198 5.93 9.30 14.35
N GLU A 199 5.51 9.16 15.61
CA GLU A 199 6.39 8.82 16.74
C GLU A 199 7.15 7.51 16.48
N ARG A 200 6.47 6.45 16.02
CA ARG A 200 7.09 5.17 15.66
C ARG A 200 8.09 5.29 14.53
N LYS A 201 7.78 6.08 13.49
CA LYS A 201 8.71 6.33 12.39
C LYS A 201 9.97 7.04 12.88
N GLU A 202 9.82 8.01 13.77
CA GLU A 202 10.95 8.75 14.32
C GLU A 202 11.80 7.87 15.24
N GLN A 203 11.19 7.12 16.15
CA GLN A 203 11.90 6.13 16.97
C GLN A 203 12.68 5.13 16.13
N LYS A 204 12.07 4.62 15.05
CA LYS A 204 12.77 3.74 14.11
C LYS A 204 13.95 4.43 13.43
N ARG A 205 13.81 5.70 13.02
CA ARG A 205 14.92 6.47 12.42
C ARG A 205 16.07 6.67 13.40
N VAL A 206 15.76 6.99 14.66
CA VAL A 206 16.77 7.11 15.71
C VAL A 206 17.48 5.77 15.95
N GLN A 207 16.73 4.68 16.12
CA GLN A 207 17.31 3.34 16.30
C GLN A 207 18.16 2.90 15.10
N ASP A 208 17.69 3.13 13.87
CA ASP A 208 18.44 2.81 12.66
C ASP A 208 19.74 3.64 12.55
N ALA A 209 19.70 4.91 12.97
CA ALA A 209 20.88 5.78 13.02
C ALA A 209 21.87 5.34 14.11
N GLU A 210 21.39 5.00 15.31
CA GLU A 210 22.21 4.45 16.40
C GLU A 210 22.85 3.13 16.01
N ARG A 211 22.08 2.21 15.39
CA ARG A 211 22.61 0.93 14.89
C ARG A 211 23.68 1.14 13.83
N LYS A 212 23.48 2.06 12.89
CA LYS A 212 24.49 2.41 11.88
C LYS A 212 25.74 3.02 12.50
N ARG A 213 25.58 3.90 13.50
CA ARG A 213 26.70 4.51 14.23
C ARG A 213 27.48 3.46 15.03
N ALA A 214 26.79 2.55 15.70
CA ALA A 214 27.42 1.44 16.42
C ALA A 214 28.16 0.50 15.47
N ALA A 215 27.56 0.17 14.31
CA ALA A 215 28.24 -0.64 13.29
C ALA A 215 29.49 0.04 12.73
N ALA A 216 29.44 1.37 12.53
CA ALA A 216 30.59 2.17 12.08
C ALA A 216 31.66 2.39 13.16
N ALA A 217 31.39 2.01 14.42
CA ALA A 217 32.37 2.06 15.51
C ALA A 217 33.11 0.72 15.69
N VAL A 218 32.63 -0.37 15.06
CA VAL A 218 33.31 -1.67 15.09
C VAL A 218 34.40 -1.67 14.03
N PRO A 219 35.68 -1.92 14.39
CA PRO A 219 36.76 -2.02 13.41
C PRO A 219 36.49 -3.07 12.32
N SER A 220 36.78 -2.71 11.08
CA SER A 220 36.61 -3.58 9.91
C SER A 220 37.66 -3.26 8.84
N GLU A 221 37.80 -4.15 7.86
CA GLU A 221 38.65 -3.96 6.67
C GLU A 221 38.11 -2.87 5.72
N ARG A 222 36.87 -2.40 5.90
CA ARG A 222 36.24 -1.44 4.99
C ARG A 222 36.01 -0.12 5.69
N ILE A 223 36.36 0.99 5.04
CA ILE A 223 36.08 2.34 5.51
C ILE A 223 35.15 3.06 4.54
N GLY A 224 34.39 4.02 5.03
CA GLY A 224 33.69 5.02 4.24
C GLY A 224 34.38 6.37 4.41
N ILE A 225 34.65 7.04 3.30
CA ILE A 225 35.19 8.40 3.24
C ILE A 225 34.06 9.31 2.76
N PHE A 226 33.69 10.28 3.58
CA PHE A 226 32.59 11.21 3.38
C PHE A 226 33.10 12.65 3.27
N ASN A 227 32.27 13.53 2.72
CA ASN A 227 32.59 14.95 2.50
C ASN A 227 33.78 15.15 1.54
N LEU A 228 33.84 14.31 0.49
CA LEU A 228 34.76 14.51 -0.63
C LEU A 228 34.20 15.57 -1.60
N PRO A 229 35.04 16.45 -2.16
CA PRO A 229 34.64 17.34 -3.24
C PRO A 229 33.96 16.58 -4.38
N PHE A 230 32.91 17.16 -4.96
CA PHE A 230 32.19 16.53 -6.08
C PHE A 230 33.07 16.35 -7.34
N THR A 231 34.22 17.00 -7.39
CA THR A 231 35.22 16.89 -8.46
C THR A 231 36.26 15.81 -8.21
N THR A 232 36.31 15.21 -7.01
CA THR A 232 37.31 14.18 -6.68
C THR A 232 37.15 12.97 -7.60
N THR A 233 38.27 12.51 -8.17
CA THR A 233 38.31 11.32 -9.03
C THR A 233 38.75 10.07 -8.27
N ALA A 234 38.50 8.88 -8.85
CA ALA A 234 38.92 7.61 -8.26
C ALA A 234 40.45 7.55 -8.09
N ALA A 235 41.20 7.99 -9.12
CA ALA A 235 42.66 8.00 -9.09
C ALA A 235 43.22 8.92 -7.99
N GLU A 236 42.66 10.13 -7.84
CA GLU A 236 43.07 11.06 -6.77
C GLU A 236 42.81 10.47 -5.38
N LEU A 237 41.69 9.77 -5.20
CA LEU A 237 41.37 9.11 -3.95
C LEU A 237 42.25 7.88 -3.68
N GLU A 238 42.54 7.09 -4.71
CA GLU A 238 43.48 5.96 -4.64
C GLU A 238 44.86 6.43 -4.21
N ASP A 239 45.42 7.43 -4.89
CA ASP A 239 46.74 7.99 -4.56
C ASP A 239 46.80 8.49 -3.11
N LEU A 240 45.74 9.20 -2.68
CA LEU A 240 45.63 9.71 -1.32
C LEU A 240 45.65 8.59 -0.26
N VAL A 241 44.93 7.49 -0.51
CA VAL A 241 44.75 6.41 0.47
C VAL A 241 45.91 5.40 0.42
N VAL A 242 46.43 5.05 -0.76
CA VAL A 242 47.57 4.13 -0.95
C VAL A 242 48.80 4.63 -0.21
N THR A 243 49.06 5.94 -0.25
CA THR A 243 50.19 6.59 0.44
C THR A 243 50.20 6.29 1.95
N GLN A 244 49.04 6.03 2.54
CA GLN A 244 48.89 5.85 3.99
C GLN A 244 48.74 4.39 4.43
N ALA A 245 48.20 3.50 3.60
CA ALA A 245 47.72 2.20 4.08
C ALA A 245 47.87 0.97 3.16
N GLY A 246 48.50 1.08 1.99
CA GLY A 246 48.82 -0.07 1.13
C GLY A 246 47.71 -0.47 0.14
N LYS A 247 47.62 -1.76 -0.21
CA LYS A 247 46.68 -2.27 -1.24
C LYS A 247 45.22 -2.09 -0.80
N LEU A 248 44.40 -1.65 -1.75
CA LEU A 248 43.01 -1.30 -1.51
C LEU A 248 42.13 -1.54 -2.75
N ASP A 249 40.81 -1.52 -2.55
CA ASP A 249 39.76 -1.47 -3.58
C ASP A 249 38.85 -0.26 -3.32
N VAL A 250 38.73 0.67 -4.29
CA VAL A 250 37.94 1.90 -4.17
C VAL A 250 36.61 1.76 -4.90
N GLU A 251 35.54 2.03 -4.17
CA GLU A 251 34.18 2.08 -4.69
C GLU A 251 33.61 3.49 -4.51
N MET A 252 33.59 4.28 -5.59
CA MET A 252 32.97 5.60 -5.60
C MET A 252 31.44 5.49 -5.68
N THR A 253 30.73 6.33 -4.93
CA THR A 253 29.26 6.37 -4.97
C THR A 253 28.78 7.50 -5.87
N TYR A 254 27.91 7.19 -6.83
CA TYR A 254 27.33 8.16 -7.75
C TYR A 254 25.80 8.28 -7.58
N ARG A 255 25.25 9.42 -7.98
CA ARG A 255 23.81 9.65 -8.12
C ARG A 255 23.29 9.01 -9.41
N PRO A 256 21.96 8.78 -9.55
CA PRO A 256 21.38 8.21 -10.77
C PRO A 256 21.65 9.01 -12.06
N ASN A 257 21.92 10.31 -11.94
CA ASN A 257 22.28 11.18 -13.06
C ASN A 257 23.78 11.11 -13.44
N GLY A 258 24.58 10.28 -12.76
CA GLY A 258 26.01 10.13 -13.01
C GLY A 258 26.91 11.02 -12.15
N ASP A 259 26.36 11.98 -11.40
CA ASP A 259 27.17 12.87 -10.57
C ASP A 259 27.77 12.13 -9.36
N PHE A 260 29.01 12.45 -9.02
CA PHE A 260 29.64 11.92 -7.80
C PHE A 260 28.88 12.39 -6.55
N ARG A 261 28.64 11.48 -5.60
CA ARG A 261 27.86 11.76 -4.39
C ARG A 261 28.68 12.41 -3.27
N GLY A 262 30.00 12.56 -3.44
CA GLY A 262 30.90 13.08 -2.40
C GLY A 262 31.21 12.05 -1.30
N CYS A 263 31.05 10.75 -1.60
CA CYS A 263 31.45 9.68 -0.70
C CYS A 263 31.96 8.45 -1.48
N ALA A 264 32.96 7.79 -0.90
CA ALA A 264 33.55 6.58 -1.45
C ALA A 264 33.78 5.57 -0.33
N TYR A 265 33.87 4.30 -0.69
CA TYR A 265 34.24 3.23 0.23
C TYR A 265 35.54 2.60 -0.20
N VAL A 266 36.36 2.25 0.76
CA VAL A 266 37.65 1.61 0.51
C VAL A 266 37.72 0.33 1.31
N VAL A 267 38.10 -0.78 0.66
CA VAL A 267 38.34 -2.07 1.31
C VAL A 267 39.84 -2.33 1.34
N PHE A 268 40.37 -2.66 2.51
CA PHE A 268 41.76 -3.03 2.75
C PHE A 268 41.90 -4.53 2.98
N ASP A 269 43.11 -5.04 2.84
CA ASP A 269 43.42 -6.45 3.13
C ASP A 269 43.35 -6.79 4.63
N THR A 270 43.50 -5.80 5.54
CA THR A 270 43.45 -6.01 7.00
C THR A 270 42.76 -4.87 7.75
N VAL A 271 42.20 -5.18 8.93
CA VAL A 271 41.59 -4.19 9.84
C VAL A 271 42.63 -3.17 10.33
N GLU A 272 43.88 -3.58 10.51
CA GLU A 272 44.97 -2.70 10.93
C GLU A 272 45.27 -1.63 9.87
N ASN A 273 45.26 -2.00 8.59
CA ASN A 273 45.47 -1.06 7.48
C ASN A 273 44.32 -0.05 7.41
N ALA A 274 43.07 -0.52 7.57
CA ALA A 274 41.89 0.34 7.63
C ALA A 274 41.91 1.30 8.83
N THR A 275 42.37 0.83 10.00
CA THR A 275 42.50 1.66 11.21
C THR A 275 43.54 2.77 11.00
N ARG A 276 44.73 2.43 10.48
CA ARG A 276 45.76 3.43 10.15
C ARG A 276 45.26 4.44 9.11
N ALA A 277 44.49 3.99 8.13
CA ALA A 277 43.89 4.88 7.14
C ALA A 277 42.91 5.87 7.78
N ILE A 278 42.05 5.43 8.71
CA ILE A 278 41.16 6.32 9.47
C ILE A 278 41.98 7.35 10.26
N ASP A 279 42.96 6.91 11.04
CA ASP A 279 43.76 7.80 11.88
C ASP A 279 44.54 8.84 11.07
N ALA A 280 45.03 8.47 9.88
CA ALA A 280 45.79 9.35 9.00
C ALA A 280 44.91 10.32 8.18
N LEU A 281 43.70 9.88 7.79
CA LEU A 281 42.86 10.62 6.85
C LEU A 281 41.73 11.41 7.53
N GLN A 282 41.39 11.10 8.78
CA GLN A 282 40.30 11.80 9.48
C GLN A 282 40.55 13.32 9.54
N GLY A 283 39.61 14.09 9.00
CA GLY A 283 39.67 15.56 9.01
C GLY A 283 40.66 16.16 8.01
N LEU A 284 41.30 15.35 7.16
CA LEU A 284 42.23 15.85 6.15
C LEU A 284 41.49 16.75 5.15
N ALA A 285 42.07 17.92 4.85
CA ALA A 285 41.49 18.84 3.88
C ALA A 285 41.74 18.36 2.45
N VAL A 286 40.67 18.07 1.71
CA VAL A 286 40.68 17.82 0.27
C VAL A 286 39.95 18.98 -0.40
N GLY A 287 40.71 19.85 -1.07
CA GLY A 287 40.20 21.15 -1.54
C GLY A 287 39.83 22.05 -0.36
N THR A 288 38.54 22.44 -0.25
CA THR A 288 38.01 23.25 0.85
C THR A 288 37.25 22.44 1.90
N GLN A 289 37.19 21.11 1.76
CA GLN A 289 36.39 20.22 2.59
C GLN A 289 37.29 19.33 3.45
N ALA A 290 37.02 19.26 4.76
CA ALA A 290 37.64 18.27 5.63
C ALA A 290 36.90 16.93 5.51
N ILE A 291 37.60 15.87 5.14
CA ILE A 291 36.97 14.56 4.95
C ILE A 291 36.65 13.89 6.29
N ASP A 292 35.58 13.10 6.32
CA ASP A 292 35.17 12.31 7.47
C ASP A 292 35.28 10.84 7.14
N VAL A 293 36.03 10.08 7.95
CA VAL A 293 36.40 8.69 7.67
C VAL A 293 35.92 7.80 8.81
N ARG A 294 35.18 6.74 8.47
CA ARG A 294 34.61 5.83 9.48
C ARG A 294 34.73 4.40 9.01
N PHE A 295 34.77 3.45 9.96
CA PHE A 295 34.58 2.05 9.57
C PHE A 295 33.20 1.88 8.92
N ALA A 296 33.16 0.96 7.98
CA ALA A 296 31.96 0.63 7.25
C ALA A 296 31.80 -0.90 7.20
N THR A 297 30.57 -1.35 7.28
CA THR A 297 30.22 -2.74 7.00
C THR A 297 29.96 -2.87 5.51
N LYS A 298 30.38 -3.99 4.89
CA LYS A 298 29.96 -4.32 3.52
C LYS A 298 28.42 -4.31 3.48
N PRO A 299 27.78 -3.61 2.52
CA PRO A 299 26.34 -3.70 2.38
C PRO A 299 25.99 -5.17 2.13
N GLU A 300 25.05 -5.73 2.90
CA GLU A 300 24.55 -7.07 2.59
C GLU A 300 24.03 -7.05 1.14
N PRO A 301 24.38 -8.04 0.30
CA PRO A 301 23.80 -8.16 -1.03
C PRO A 301 22.30 -8.17 -0.83
N GLY A 302 21.60 -7.18 -1.39
CA GLY A 302 20.22 -6.86 -1.05
C GLY A 302 19.36 -8.12 -1.05
N GLY A 303 19.15 -8.72 0.12
CA GLY A 303 18.29 -9.87 0.27
C GLY A 303 16.91 -9.49 -0.28
N PRO A 304 16.19 -10.42 -0.91
CA PRO A 304 14.86 -10.13 -1.44
C PRO A 304 14.07 -9.41 -0.35
N LYS A 305 13.62 -8.18 -0.63
CA LYS A 305 12.74 -7.43 0.28
C LYS A 305 11.62 -8.40 0.63
N GLN A 306 11.61 -8.91 1.86
CA GLN A 306 10.55 -9.80 2.30
C GLN A 306 9.24 -9.09 1.96
N PRO A 307 8.33 -9.74 1.21
CA PRO A 307 7.03 -9.14 0.98
C PRO A 307 6.48 -8.80 2.36
N LYS A 308 6.05 -7.55 2.53
CA LYS A 308 5.33 -7.14 3.74
C LYS A 308 4.22 -8.16 3.90
N GLN A 309 4.36 -9.09 4.85
CA GLN A 309 3.29 -9.99 5.19
C GLN A 309 2.12 -9.08 5.55
N GLY A 310 1.09 -9.10 4.69
CA GLY A 310 -0.19 -8.56 5.06
C GLY A 310 -0.54 -9.20 6.39
N SER A 311 -0.78 -8.36 7.39
CA SER A 311 -1.24 -8.77 8.71
C SER A 311 -2.59 -9.49 8.53
N ASN A 312 -2.56 -10.78 8.22
CA ASN A 312 -3.67 -11.67 8.51
C ASN A 312 -3.64 -11.89 10.01
N ARG A 313 -4.32 -11.00 10.74
CA ARG A 313 -4.78 -11.30 12.09
C ARG A 313 -5.72 -12.48 11.97
N ALA A 314 -5.21 -13.68 12.26
CA ALA A 314 -6.05 -14.79 12.65
C ALA A 314 -6.85 -14.36 13.89
N ILE A 315 -8.17 -14.28 13.75
CA ILE A 315 -9.07 -14.06 14.87
C ILE A 315 -9.28 -15.42 15.53
N SER A 316 -8.85 -15.55 16.79
CA SER A 316 -9.28 -16.66 17.65
C SER A 316 -10.80 -16.58 17.85
N PRO A 317 -11.52 -17.72 17.85
CA PRO A 317 -12.96 -17.70 18.06
C PRO A 317 -13.29 -17.13 19.44
N ALA A 318 -14.14 -16.11 19.46
CA ALA A 318 -14.66 -15.54 20.69
C ALA A 318 -15.56 -16.59 21.37
N ARG A 319 -15.30 -16.83 22.66
CA ARG A 319 -16.11 -17.69 23.51
C ARG A 319 -17.44 -16.98 23.76
N VAL A 320 -18.54 -17.60 23.37
CA VAL A 320 -19.90 -17.12 23.67
C VAL A 320 -20.16 -17.34 25.17
N PRO A 321 -20.60 -16.33 25.94
CA PRO A 321 -21.16 -16.57 27.27
C PRO A 321 -22.53 -17.23 27.13
N GLY A 322 -22.75 -18.28 27.92
CA GLY A 322 -24.05 -18.95 28.03
C GLY A 322 -25.06 -18.16 28.85
#